data_AF-A0A8I1P117-F1
#
_entry.id   AF-A0A8I1P117-F1
#
_cell.length_a   1.000
_cell.length_b   1.000
_cell.length_c   1.000
_cell.angle_alpha   90.00
_cell.angle_beta   90.00
_cell.angle_gamma   90.00
#
_symmetry.space_group_name_H-M   'P 1'
#
loop_
_entity.id
_entity.type
_entity.pdbx_description
1 polymer ?
#
loop_
_entity_poly.entity_id
_entity_poly.type
_entity_poly.pdbx_seq_one_letter_code
_entity_poly.pdbx_strand_id
1 'polypeptide(L)'
;MGRTDHSPFSGLTVEDAASFYVSSRKDRMRPVSIAAALRAIRDVCPYAPQTDCEIVTLLASKASVMGLTVDFDLMEAPEEQAAPQPNP
;
A
#
# COMPACT_ATOMS: atom_id res chain seq x y z
N MET A 1 -18.88 31.88 7.76
CA MET A 1 -18.88 30.46 8.17
C MET A 1 -18.18 29.64 7.09
N GLY A 2 -16.91 29.26 7.28
CA GLY A 2 -16.26 28.28 6.42
C GLY A 2 -16.83 26.90 6.74
N ARG A 3 -17.40 26.23 5.73
CA ARG A 3 -17.73 24.81 5.87
C ARG A 3 -16.40 24.08 5.96
N THR A 4 -15.99 23.71 7.17
CA THR A 4 -14.95 22.69 7.32
C THR A 4 -15.55 21.42 6.76
N ASP A 5 -15.09 21.04 5.57
CA ASP A 5 -15.28 19.72 5.01
C ASP A 5 -14.61 18.74 5.98
N HIS A 6 -15.36 18.34 7.01
CA HIS A 6 -14.99 17.26 7.90
C HIS A 6 -15.14 15.98 7.07
N SER A 7 -14.15 15.71 6.22
CA SER A 7 -13.94 14.37 5.72
C SER A 7 -13.87 13.46 6.95
N PRO A 8 -14.55 12.30 6.97
CA PRO A 8 -14.52 11.37 8.11
C PRO A 8 -13.09 10.88 8.45
N PHE A 9 -12.11 11.21 7.61
CA PHE A 9 -10.68 10.96 7.77
C PHE A 9 -9.88 12.17 8.27
N SER A 10 -10.55 13.27 8.65
CA SER A 10 -9.91 14.47 9.22
C SER A 10 -9.29 14.12 10.58
N GLY A 11 -8.03 13.68 10.57
CA GLY A 11 -7.31 13.22 11.76
C GLY A 11 -6.82 11.77 11.69
N LEU A 12 -7.11 11.05 10.61
CA LEU A 12 -6.52 9.72 10.41
C LEU A 12 -5.04 9.88 10.07
N THR A 13 -4.15 9.39 10.93
CA THR A 13 -2.72 9.46 10.65
C THR A 13 -2.29 8.32 9.72
N VAL A 14 -1.11 8.48 9.13
CA VAL A 14 -0.46 7.40 8.37
C VAL A 14 -0.25 6.17 9.26
N GLU A 15 0.04 6.35 10.56
CA GLU A 15 0.16 5.22 11.49
C GLU A 15 -1.14 4.45 11.66
N ASP A 16 -2.26 5.14 11.77
CA ASP A 16 -3.59 4.53 11.87
C ASP A 16 -3.94 3.79 10.59
N ALA A 17 -3.79 4.46 9.43
CA ALA A 17 -4.04 3.86 8.13
C ALA A 17 -3.21 2.59 7.90
N ALA A 18 -1.91 2.63 8.22
CA ALA A 18 -1.04 1.46 8.13
C ALA A 18 -1.47 0.35 9.10
N SER A 19 -1.88 0.69 10.32
CA SER A 19 -2.37 -0.27 11.31
C SER A 19 -3.64 -0.99 10.84
N PHE A 20 -4.60 -0.22 10.30
CA PHE A 20 -5.84 -0.77 9.75
C PHE A 20 -5.57 -1.66 8.54
N TYR A 21 -4.70 -1.22 7.63
CA TYR A 21 -4.37 -2.01 6.45
C TYR A 21 -3.76 -3.36 6.84
N VAL A 22 -2.73 -3.38 7.70
CA VAL A 22 -2.06 -4.61 8.14
C VAL A 22 -3.05 -5.54 8.89
N SER A 23 -3.89 -4.98 9.77
CA SER A 23 -4.92 -5.76 10.48
C SER A 23 -5.90 -6.43 9.51
N SER A 24 -6.34 -5.71 8.46
CA SER A 24 -7.25 -6.26 7.45
C SER A 24 -6.65 -7.44 6.65
N ARG A 25 -5.32 -7.50 6.53
CA ARG A 25 -4.60 -8.60 5.88
C ARG A 25 -4.49 -9.81 6.78
N LYS A 26 -4.30 -9.59 8.09
CA LYS A 26 -4.29 -10.65 9.10
C LYS A 26 -5.59 -11.44 9.09
N ASP A 27 -6.73 -10.76 9.08
CA ASP A 27 -8.05 -11.40 9.07
C ASP A 27 -8.28 -12.28 7.83
N ARG A 28 -7.56 -12.01 6.74
CA ARG A 28 -7.68 -12.74 5.48
C ARG A 28 -6.52 -13.72 5.24
N MET A 29 -5.59 -13.86 6.17
CA MET A 29 -4.33 -14.62 6.01
C MET A 29 -3.61 -14.28 4.69
N ARG A 30 -3.58 -12.99 4.32
CA ARG A 30 -2.93 -12.53 3.09
C ARG A 30 -1.62 -11.81 3.39
N PRO A 31 -0.62 -11.89 2.50
CA PRO A 31 0.56 -11.05 2.59
C PRO A 31 0.19 -9.56 2.46
N VAL A 32 1.06 -8.72 3.01
CA VAL A 32 1.00 -7.26 2.88
C VAL A 32 1.76 -6.86 1.61
N SER A 33 1.03 -6.65 0.51
CA SER A 33 1.59 -6.05 -0.72
C SER A 33 1.95 -4.58 -0.48
N ILE A 34 3.20 -4.21 -0.74
CA ILE A 34 3.73 -2.86 -0.54
C ILE A 34 3.06 -1.86 -1.49
N ALA A 35 2.94 -2.18 -2.78
CA ALA A 35 2.33 -1.30 -3.76
C ALA A 35 0.86 -1.05 -3.46
N ALA A 36 0.12 -2.10 -3.09
CA ALA A 36 -1.29 -1.97 -2.73
C ALA A 36 -1.47 -1.20 -1.41
N ALA A 37 -0.60 -1.45 -0.42
CA ALA A 37 -0.64 -0.75 0.86
C ALA A 37 -0.35 0.74 0.71
N LEU A 38 0.70 1.07 -0.05
CA LEU A 38 1.11 2.45 -0.28
C LEU A 38 0.04 3.23 -1.03
N ARG A 39 -0.55 2.64 -2.07
CA ARG A 39 -1.68 3.24 -2.80
C ARG A 39 -2.88 3.47 -1.88
N ALA A 40 -3.26 2.48 -1.06
CA ALA A 40 -4.38 2.62 -0.13
C ALA A 40 -4.13 3.71 0.92
N ILE A 41 -2.92 3.79 1.48
CA ILE A 41 -2.57 4.81 2.47
C ILE A 41 -2.58 6.20 1.84
N ARG A 42 -2.02 6.37 0.63
CA ARG A 42 -2.02 7.65 -0.08
C ARG A 42 -3.42 8.12 -0.49
N ASP A 43 -4.32 7.18 -0.78
CA ASP A 43 -5.72 7.49 -1.10
C ASP A 43 -6.47 8.04 0.12
N VAL A 44 -6.21 7.48 1.31
CA VAL A 44 -6.85 7.90 2.56
C VAL A 44 -6.15 9.11 3.20
N CYS A 45 -4.83 9.23 3.03
CA CYS A 45 -3.99 10.29 3.59
C CYS A 45 -3.20 11.03 2.48
N PRO A 46 -3.88 11.73 1.55
CA PRO A 46 -3.22 12.32 0.37
C PRO A 46 -2.24 13.46 0.71
N TYR A 47 -2.46 14.15 1.83
CA TYR A 47 -1.62 15.27 2.28
C TYR A 47 -0.59 14.86 3.34
N ALA A 48 -0.37 13.55 3.55
CA ALA A 48 0.62 13.07 4.51
C ALA A 48 2.04 13.51 4.11
N PRO A 49 2.80 14.16 5.01
CA PRO A 49 4.18 14.59 4.74
C PRO A 49 5.18 13.44 4.65
N GLN A 50 4.84 12.26 5.18
CA GLN A 50 5.69 11.08 5.12
C GLN A 50 6.00 10.68 3.68
N THR A 51 7.27 10.36 3.42
CA THR A 51 7.74 9.78 2.17
C THR A 51 7.24 8.34 2.02
N ASP A 52 7.25 7.86 0.78
CA ASP A 52 6.87 6.49 0.49
C ASP A 52 7.77 5.48 1.23
N CYS A 53 9.07 5.76 1.33
CA CYS A 53 10.01 4.94 2.09
C CYS A 53 9.66 4.85 3.59
N GLU A 54 9.23 5.96 4.21
CA GLU A 54 8.80 5.98 5.61
C GLU A 54 7.52 5.16 5.81
N ILE A 55 6.56 5.29 4.89
CA ILE A 55 5.31 4.51 4.90
C ILE A 55 5.62 3.01 4.77
N VAL A 56 6.52 2.63 3.85
CA VAL A 56 6.95 1.23 3.67
C VAL A 56 7.64 0.68 4.91
N THR A 57 8.54 1.46 5.52
CA THR A 57 9.24 1.06 6.75
C THR A 57 8.26 0.80 7.88
N LEU A 58 7.27 1.68 8.03
CA LEU A 58 6.20 1.55 9.01
C LEU A 58 5.32 0.31 8.76
N LEU A 59 4.95 0.06 7.51
CA LEU A 59 4.20 -1.13 7.09
C LEU A 59 4.96 -2.42 7.40
N ALA A 60 6.24 -2.49 7.03
CA ALA A 60 7.08 -3.66 7.26
C ALA A 60 7.27 -3.94 8.75
N SER A 61 7.48 -2.89 9.55
CA SER A 61 7.56 -2.99 11.02
C SER A 61 6.27 -3.57 11.61
N LYS A 62 5.10 -3.00 11.24
CA LYS A 62 3.79 -3.49 11.73
C LYS A 62 3.48 -4.91 11.26
N ALA A 63 3.75 -5.23 9.99
CA ALA A 63 3.56 -6.58 9.45
C ALA A 63 4.41 -7.61 10.20
N SER A 64 5.67 -7.27 10.49
CA SER A 64 6.58 -8.12 11.26
C SER A 64 6.06 -8.40 12.68
N VAL A 65 5.57 -7.37 13.38
CA VAL A 65 4.97 -7.53 14.72
C VAL A 65 3.72 -8.42 14.68
N MET A 66 2.93 -8.35 13.60
CA MET A 66 1.71 -9.16 13.45
C MET A 66 1.96 -10.56 12.88
N GLY A 67 3.21 -10.90 12.54
CA GLY A 67 3.57 -12.20 11.95
C GLY A 67 3.09 -12.37 10.51
N LEU A 68 2.94 -11.27 9.77
CA LEU A 68 2.53 -11.29 8.36
C LEU A 68 3.75 -11.18 7.44
N THR A 69 3.68 -11.88 6.31
CA THR A 69 4.65 -11.74 5.23
C THR A 69 4.40 -10.43 4.48
N VAL A 70 5.49 -9.80 4.04
CA VAL A 70 5.48 -8.62 3.18
C VAL A 70 5.78 -9.08 1.76
N ASP A 71 4.97 -8.65 0.81
CA ASP A 71 5.18 -8.87 -0.61
C ASP A 71 5.68 -7.57 -1.25
N PHE A 72 6.84 -7.61 -1.88
CA PHE A 72 7.50 -6.45 -2.47
C PHE A 72 7.01 -6.13 -3.89
N ASP A 73 5.97 -6.83 -4.37
CA ASP A 73 5.36 -6.62 -5.69
C ASP A 73 6.43 -6.53 -6.77
N LEU A 74 7.09 -7.66 -7.07
CA LEU A 74 7.97 -7.74 -8.23
C LEU A 74 7.10 -7.45 -9.47
N MET A 75 7.37 -6.32 -10.11
CA MET A 75 6.78 -5.99 -11.40
C MET A 75 7.28 -7.06 -12.37
N GLU A 76 6.43 -8.04 -12.73
CA GLU A 76 6.69 -8.89 -13.88
C GLU A 76 6.94 -7.92 -15.05
N ALA A 77 8.18 -7.90 -15.54
CA ALA A 77 8.53 -7.13 -16.72
C ALA A 77 7.50 -7.48 -17.80
N PRO A 78 6.92 -6.50 -18.51
CA PRO A 78 5.97 -6.80 -19.56
C PRO A 78 6.64 -7.80 -20.50
N GLU A 79 6.08 -9.00 -20.57
CA GLU A 79 6.59 -10.08 -21.41
C GLU A 79 6.73 -9.47 -22.81
N GLU A 80 7.97 -9.31 -23.26
CA GLU A 80 8.28 -8.79 -24.59
C GLU A 80 7.62 -9.76 -25.57
N GLN A 81 6.46 -9.35 -26.11
CA GLN A 81 5.71 -10.12 -27.09
C GLN A 81 6.67 -10.44 -28.23
N ALA A 82 7.12 -11.69 -28.27
CA ALA A 82 7.96 -12.19 -29.35
C ALA A 82 7.26 -11.88 -30.67
N ALA A 83 7.90 -11.01 -31.45
CA ALA A 83 7.40 -10.60 -32.76
C ALA A 83 6.99 -11.83 -33.59
N PRO A 84 5.89 -11.79 -34.34
CA PRO A 84 5.48 -12.91 -35.17
C PRO A 84 6.61 -13.25 -36.13
N GLN A 85 7.13 -14.49 -36.04
CA GLN A 85 8.18 -14.95 -36.94
C GLN A 85 7.67 -14.91 -38.39
N PRO A 86 8.46 -14.41 -39.36
CA PRO A 86 8.08 -14.48 -40.74
C PRO A 86 8.10 -15.95 -41.17
N ASN A 87 6.96 -16.44 -41.67
CA ASN A 87 6.83 -17.78 -42.22
C ASN A 87 7.71 -17.91 -43.48
N PRO A 88 8.42 -19.03 -43.70
CA PRO A 88 9.25 -19.23 -44.90
C PRO A 88 8.44 -19.40 -46.18
#